data_AF-A0A5N6E9F9-F1
#
_entry.id   AF-A0A5N6E9F9-F1
#
_cell.length_a   1.000
_cell.length_b   1.000
_cell.length_c   1.000
_cell.angle_alpha   90.00
_cell.angle_beta   90.00
_cell.angle_gamma   90.00
#
_symmetry.space_group_name_H-M   'P 1'
#
loop_
_entity.id
_entity.type
_entity.pdbx_description
1 polymer ?
#
loop_
_entity_poly.entity_id
_entity_poly.type
_entity_poly.pdbx_seq_one_letter_code
_entity_poly.pdbx_strand_id
1 'polypeptide(L)'
;MLALPGFHDASHILCFAGSVQYLRESSSVELSITVWLVNFGDSGVAYELQRRVADHLPTRHVVLPFNLRLNKKALDREAWDQLCNLFPAIIGVSSLDYFLVFYFGSLPPKPWPSIIAGIQPYFTTALNDDGPTPPINRASKSRLRISAERNPCKTLRSKCQASARMPTRPYPAEFSAQRIRDPTGDIMENSEYELLCPGVMHSSERHPIGGMKLRTTSGVLVEDFRGKRYMATASHGVPDGDRAFHPCAGSREIGHLSMDLNVQLVNETFESTSLEVPPTTLVDFIPANDTQIGSEVYMSNPFTGYCEGTCGPHSRLRIPSDDPSEASIKWIKARWVYMGHAFSGGIMESGFKIAA
;
A
#
# COMPACT_ATOMS: atom_id res chain seq x y z
N MET A 1 -42.90 7.14 18.74
CA MET A 1 -42.34 7.46 17.42
C MET A 1 -41.16 8.38 17.66
N LEU A 2 -40.02 7.79 18.01
CA LEU A 2 -38.78 8.50 18.33
C LEU A 2 -37.82 8.24 17.17
N ALA A 3 -37.47 9.29 16.45
CA ALA A 3 -36.45 9.26 15.42
C ALA A 3 -35.07 9.34 16.12
N LEU A 4 -34.23 8.35 15.85
CA LEU A 4 -32.82 8.35 16.23
C LEU A 4 -32.04 9.31 15.30
N PRO A 5 -30.96 9.96 15.77
CA PRO A 5 -30.16 10.84 14.95
C PRO A 5 -29.29 10.03 13.98
N GLY A 6 -29.17 10.55 12.75
CA GLY A 6 -28.36 9.98 11.67
C GLY A 6 -26.88 9.99 12.01
N PHE A 7 -26.24 8.83 11.78
CA PHE A 7 -24.80 8.70 11.75
C PHE A 7 -24.25 9.29 10.45
N HIS A 8 -23.26 10.16 10.56
CA HIS A 8 -22.48 10.64 9.43
C HIS A 8 -21.30 9.68 9.16
N ASP A 9 -21.17 9.39 7.87
CA ASP A 9 -20.19 8.58 7.14
C ASP A 9 -18.73 8.97 7.45
N ALA A 10 -17.93 8.02 7.96
CA ALA A 10 -16.51 8.21 8.27
C ALA A 10 -15.70 6.98 7.85
N SER A 11 -14.90 7.10 6.78
CA SER A 11 -13.92 6.10 6.38
C SER A 11 -12.60 6.29 7.14
N HIS A 12 -12.30 5.34 8.04
CA HIS A 12 -11.01 5.26 8.74
C HIS A 12 -9.98 4.50 7.88
N ILE A 13 -8.73 4.98 7.86
CA ILE A 13 -7.69 4.44 6.98
C ILE A 13 -6.57 3.85 7.80
N LEU A 14 -6.17 2.65 7.40
CA LEU A 14 -5.02 1.95 7.91
C LEU A 14 -3.92 1.99 6.84
N CYS A 15 -2.81 2.63 7.15
CA CYS A 15 -1.67 2.72 6.23
C CYS A 15 -0.94 1.36 6.16
N PHE A 16 -1.31 0.51 5.20
CA PHE A 16 -0.41 -0.50 4.67
C PHE A 16 0.02 -0.12 3.26
N ALA A 17 1.31 -0.27 2.96
CA ALA A 17 1.78 -0.23 1.58
C ALA A 17 1.19 -1.43 0.84
N GLY A 18 0.19 -1.22 -0.02
CA GLY A 18 -0.46 -2.29 -0.76
C GLY A 18 -1.01 -1.81 -2.10
N SER A 19 -0.76 -2.60 -3.15
CA SER A 19 -1.42 -2.45 -4.45
C SER A 19 -2.81 -3.12 -4.43
N VAL A 20 -3.73 -2.59 -5.25
CA VAL A 20 -5.13 -3.03 -5.35
C VAL A 20 -5.26 -4.21 -6.31
N GLN A 21 -5.91 -5.30 -5.88
CA GLN A 21 -6.33 -6.43 -6.71
C GLN A 21 -7.82 -6.71 -6.47
N TYR A 22 -8.54 -7.18 -7.51
CA TYR A 22 -10.01 -7.21 -7.57
C TYR A 22 -10.56 -8.63 -7.63
N LEU A 23 -11.59 -8.91 -6.82
CA LEU A 23 -12.53 -10.04 -6.96
C LEU A 23 -13.97 -9.52 -6.77
N ARG A 24 -14.91 -10.10 -7.52
CA ARG A 24 -16.28 -9.60 -7.76
C ARG A 24 -17.28 -10.29 -6.82
N GLU A 25 -18.09 -9.52 -6.07
CA GLU A 25 -19.48 -9.86 -5.77
C GLU A 25 -20.31 -8.70 -5.15
N SER A 26 -21.53 -8.51 -5.69
CA SER A 26 -22.65 -7.66 -5.21
C SER A 26 -22.63 -6.13 -5.43
N SER A 27 -23.85 -5.56 -5.42
CA SER A 27 -24.30 -4.36 -6.15
C SER A 27 -24.43 -3.08 -5.32
N SER A 28 -23.45 -2.80 -4.46
CA SER A 28 -23.23 -1.47 -3.85
C SER A 28 -21.73 -1.30 -3.59
N VAL A 29 -21.09 -0.29 -4.19
CA VAL A 29 -19.63 -0.10 -4.08
C VAL A 29 -19.34 1.00 -3.07
N GLU A 30 -19.31 0.63 -1.79
CA GLU A 30 -18.40 1.25 -0.82
C GLU A 30 -17.07 0.48 -0.93
N LEU A 31 -15.96 1.17 -1.21
CA LEU A 31 -14.66 0.52 -1.21
C LEU A 31 -13.83 0.97 -0.02
N SER A 32 -13.83 0.07 0.97
CA SER A 32 -12.84 -0.04 2.02
C SER A 32 -11.48 -0.40 1.44
N ILE A 33 -10.41 -0.09 2.19
CA ILE A 33 -9.15 -0.84 2.04
C ILE A 33 -9.53 -2.31 2.14
N THR A 34 -9.24 -3.12 1.11
CA THR A 34 -9.43 -4.58 1.20
C THR A 34 -8.36 -5.12 2.15
N VAL A 35 -8.63 -4.94 3.44
CA VAL A 35 -7.96 -5.60 4.53
C VAL A 35 -8.45 -7.03 4.46
N TRP A 36 -7.58 -7.92 4.03
CA TRP A 36 -7.90 -9.34 4.13
C TRP A 36 -7.65 -9.78 5.55
N LEU A 37 -8.59 -10.52 6.07
CA LEU A 37 -8.66 -10.91 7.45
C LEU A 37 -8.26 -12.37 7.55
N VAL A 38 -7.10 -12.63 8.16
CA VAL A 38 -6.68 -14.01 8.43
C VAL A 38 -7.34 -14.46 9.72
N ASN A 39 -8.23 -15.45 9.63
CA ASN A 39 -8.87 -16.08 10.78
C ASN A 39 -8.01 -17.22 11.32
N PHE A 40 -7.60 -17.11 12.58
CA PHE A 40 -6.84 -18.12 13.32
C PHE A 40 -7.85 -19.07 14.00
N GLY A 41 -8.40 -20.02 13.24
CA GLY A 41 -9.23 -21.07 13.82
C GLY A 41 -8.40 -22.13 14.55
N ASP A 42 -8.96 -22.71 15.61
CA ASP A 42 -8.46 -23.96 16.22
C ASP A 42 -8.52 -25.08 15.17
N SER A 43 -7.39 -25.41 14.54
CA SER A 43 -7.36 -26.28 13.35
C SER A 43 -7.50 -27.76 13.72
N GLY A 44 -8.68 -28.33 13.46
CA GLY A 44 -8.94 -29.77 13.41
C GLY A 44 -9.49 -30.21 12.05
N VAL A 45 -8.64 -30.93 11.30
CA VAL A 45 -8.92 -31.88 10.20
C VAL A 45 -9.21 -31.33 8.78
N ALA A 46 -8.63 -32.07 7.83
CA ALA A 46 -8.37 -31.80 6.41
C ALA A 46 -9.48 -32.23 5.44
N TYR A 47 -9.51 -31.59 4.26
CA TYR A 47 -10.08 -32.16 3.04
C TYR A 47 -9.33 -31.73 1.76
N GLU A 48 -9.43 -32.61 0.77
CA GLU A 48 -8.68 -32.72 -0.48
C GLU A 48 -9.49 -32.13 -1.65
N LEU A 49 -8.85 -31.34 -2.54
CA LEU A 49 -9.54 -30.74 -3.70
C LEU A 49 -8.81 -30.99 -5.03
N GLN A 50 -9.61 -31.39 -6.01
CA GLN A 50 -9.24 -31.80 -7.36
C GLN A 50 -9.14 -30.60 -8.31
N ARG A 51 -8.04 -30.57 -9.09
CA ARG A 51 -7.62 -29.52 -10.04
C ARG A 51 -8.35 -29.55 -11.38
N ARG A 52 -8.59 -28.37 -11.97
CA ARG A 52 -8.64 -28.16 -13.43
C ARG A 52 -7.63 -27.08 -13.85
N VAL A 53 -7.07 -27.29 -15.04
CA VAL A 53 -5.91 -26.60 -15.65
C VAL A 53 -6.34 -25.26 -16.26
N ALA A 54 -5.59 -24.19 -16.01
CA ALA A 54 -5.68 -22.91 -16.72
C ALA A 54 -4.32 -22.58 -17.35
N ASP A 55 -4.36 -22.22 -18.64
CA ASP A 55 -3.19 -22.06 -19.51
C ASP A 55 -2.42 -20.75 -19.28
N HIS A 56 -1.10 -20.86 -19.44
CA HIS A 56 -0.01 -19.88 -19.38
C HIS A 56 -0.36 -18.45 -19.88
N LEU A 57 -0.38 -17.47 -18.98
CA LEU A 57 -0.46 -16.05 -19.35
C LEU A 57 0.92 -15.52 -19.79
N PRO A 58 1.04 -14.89 -20.98
CA PRO A 58 2.29 -14.32 -21.46
C PRO A 58 2.79 -13.18 -20.57
N THR A 59 4.12 -13.07 -20.44
CA THR A 59 4.84 -12.03 -19.69
C THR A 59 4.47 -10.65 -20.23
N ARG A 60 3.77 -9.82 -19.43
CA ARG A 60 3.26 -8.49 -19.83
C ARG A 60 4.34 -7.39 -19.88
N HIS A 61 5.61 -7.74 -20.07
CA HIS A 61 6.74 -6.81 -20.02
C HIS A 61 7.40 -6.70 -21.40
N VAL A 62 7.42 -5.50 -21.97
CA VAL A 62 8.11 -5.21 -23.23
C VAL A 62 9.48 -4.62 -22.92
N VAL A 63 10.52 -5.39 -23.21
CA VAL A 63 11.92 -4.98 -23.04
C VAL A 63 12.40 -4.35 -24.35
N LEU A 64 12.93 -3.13 -24.27
CA LEU A 64 13.58 -2.43 -25.38
C LEU A 64 15.10 -2.36 -25.14
N PRO A 65 15.91 -2.05 -26.16
CA PRO A 65 17.36 -1.83 -26.03
C PRO A 65 17.76 -0.71 -25.06
N PHE A 66 16.78 0.05 -24.56
CA PHE A 66 16.94 1.10 -23.56
C PHE A 66 15.97 0.91 -22.40
N ASN A 67 16.37 1.43 -21.24
CA ASN A 67 15.56 1.43 -20.03
C ASN A 67 15.41 2.86 -19.52
N LEU A 68 14.21 3.43 -19.69
CA LEU A 68 13.90 4.81 -19.36
C LEU A 68 13.86 5.06 -17.84
N ARG A 69 13.65 4.00 -17.04
CA ARG A 69 13.73 4.11 -15.58
C ARG A 69 15.17 4.28 -15.09
N LEU A 70 16.14 3.65 -15.77
CA LEU A 70 17.56 3.76 -15.43
C LEU A 70 18.24 4.96 -16.09
N ASN A 71 17.83 5.31 -17.31
CA ASN A 71 18.40 6.40 -18.07
C ASN A 71 17.33 7.17 -18.84
N LYS A 72 16.79 8.24 -18.24
CA LYS A 72 15.82 9.14 -18.90
C LYS A 72 16.37 9.79 -20.18
N LYS A 73 17.70 9.96 -20.27
CA LYS A 73 18.35 10.54 -21.47
C LYS A 73 18.44 9.54 -22.63
N ALA A 74 18.10 8.27 -22.43
CA ALA A 74 18.03 7.28 -23.49
C ALA A 74 16.80 7.47 -24.42
N LEU A 75 15.93 8.44 -24.12
CA LEU A 75 14.78 8.79 -24.97
C LEU A 75 15.21 9.72 -26.12
N ASP A 76 16.10 9.22 -26.97
CA ASP A 76 16.53 9.89 -28.19
C ASP A 76 15.56 9.63 -29.36
N ARG A 77 15.91 10.11 -30.56
CA ARG A 77 15.07 9.96 -31.75
C ARG A 77 14.82 8.50 -32.11
N GLU A 78 15.83 7.64 -31.98
CA GLU A 78 15.69 6.22 -32.29
C GLU A 78 14.76 5.53 -31.27
N ALA A 79 14.89 5.86 -29.99
CA ALA A 79 13.98 5.38 -28.95
C ALA A 79 12.53 5.80 -29.19
N TRP A 80 12.29 7.04 -29.64
CA TRP A 80 10.94 7.49 -30.03
C TRP A 80 10.40 6.70 -31.22
N ASP A 81 11.21 6.48 -32.25
CA ASP A 81 10.80 5.69 -33.41
C ASP A 81 10.46 4.25 -33.00
N GLN A 82 11.22 3.63 -32.09
CA GLN A 82 10.90 2.31 -31.55
C GLN A 82 9.57 2.31 -30.78
N LEU A 83 9.33 3.30 -29.91
CA LEU A 83 8.08 3.41 -29.15
C LEU A 83 6.85 3.61 -30.05
N CYS A 84 6.97 4.45 -31.09
CA CYS A 84 5.91 4.68 -32.08
C CYS A 84 5.66 3.46 -32.98
N ASN A 85 6.60 2.53 -33.08
CA ASN A 85 6.42 1.29 -33.87
C ASN A 85 5.98 0.09 -33.03
N LEU A 86 5.83 0.24 -31.70
CA LEU A 86 5.38 -0.85 -30.82
C LEU A 86 3.95 -1.31 -31.12
N PHE A 87 3.08 -0.39 -31.53
CA PHE A 87 1.67 -0.68 -31.79
C PHE A 87 1.24 -0.08 -33.14
N PRO A 88 0.65 -0.87 -34.05
CA PRO A 88 0.27 -0.37 -35.38
C PRO A 88 -0.76 0.77 -35.38
N ALA A 89 -1.59 0.87 -34.34
CA ALA A 89 -2.70 1.83 -34.25
C ALA A 89 -2.37 3.09 -33.41
N ILE A 90 -1.10 3.28 -33.07
CA ILE A 90 -0.69 4.41 -32.25
C ILE A 90 -0.73 5.72 -33.05
N ILE A 91 -1.26 6.76 -32.43
CA ILE A 91 -1.30 8.12 -32.98
C ILE A 91 -0.10 8.93 -32.46
N GLY A 92 0.31 8.69 -31.22
CA GLY A 92 1.46 9.35 -30.64
C GLY A 92 1.90 8.72 -29.32
N VAL A 93 3.09 9.10 -28.89
CA VAL A 93 3.65 8.77 -27.57
C VAL A 93 4.07 10.07 -26.92
N SER A 94 3.82 10.21 -25.63
CA SER A 94 4.45 11.25 -24.81
C SER A 94 5.05 10.63 -23.55
N SER A 95 6.04 11.31 -22.99
CA SER A 95 6.72 10.88 -21.77
C SER A 95 6.43 11.89 -20.67
N LEU A 96 5.78 11.40 -19.61
CA LEU A 96 5.72 12.07 -18.33
C LEU A 96 6.75 11.41 -17.42
N ASP A 97 7.36 12.15 -16.49
CA ASP A 97 8.49 11.69 -15.67
C ASP A 97 8.44 10.25 -15.13
N TYR A 98 7.25 9.70 -14.90
CA TYR A 98 6.99 8.36 -14.36
C TYR A 98 6.14 7.45 -15.27
N PHE A 99 5.64 7.95 -16.40
CA PHE A 99 4.69 7.23 -17.26
C PHE A 99 4.96 7.49 -18.74
N LEU A 100 4.79 6.46 -19.56
CA LEU A 100 4.68 6.61 -21.01
C LEU A 100 3.20 6.68 -21.40
N VAL A 101 2.75 7.79 -21.96
CA VAL A 101 1.37 7.96 -22.42
C VAL A 101 1.31 7.63 -23.91
N PHE A 102 0.56 6.58 -24.25
CA PHE A 102 0.33 6.13 -25.61
C PHE A 102 -1.08 6.56 -26.05
N TYR A 103 -1.16 7.32 -27.14
CA TYR A 103 -2.42 7.81 -27.71
C TYR A 103 -2.85 6.91 -28.87
N PHE A 104 -4.11 6.48 -28.88
CA PHE A 104 -4.67 5.61 -29.92
C PHE A 104 -5.95 6.18 -30.51
N GLY A 105 -6.24 5.87 -31.78
CA GLY A 105 -7.58 6.11 -32.34
C GLY A 105 -8.61 5.16 -31.73
N SER A 106 -8.18 3.93 -31.44
CA SER A 106 -8.92 2.90 -30.73
C SER A 106 -7.95 2.07 -29.89
N LEU A 107 -8.27 1.80 -28.63
CA LEU A 107 -7.40 1.02 -27.76
C LEU A 107 -7.15 -0.39 -28.35
N PRO A 108 -5.92 -0.93 -28.27
CA PRO A 108 -5.65 -2.30 -28.70
C PRO A 108 -6.43 -3.30 -27.84
N PRO A 109 -6.69 -4.53 -28.33
CA PRO A 109 -7.28 -5.58 -27.52
C PRO A 109 -6.39 -5.91 -26.32
N LYS A 110 -7.01 -6.18 -25.16
CA LYS A 110 -6.31 -6.64 -23.95
C LYS A 110 -5.77 -8.08 -24.16
N PRO A 111 -4.74 -8.50 -23.41
CA PRO A 111 -4.08 -7.80 -22.30
C PRO A 111 -3.01 -6.80 -22.77
N TRP A 112 -2.96 -5.64 -22.12
CA TRP A 112 -1.92 -4.65 -22.37
C TRP A 112 -0.64 -4.93 -21.57
N PRO A 113 0.53 -4.51 -22.06
CA PRO A 113 1.76 -4.53 -21.30
C PRO A 113 1.63 -3.73 -20.00
N SER A 114 2.19 -4.26 -18.91
CA SER A 114 2.31 -3.57 -17.62
C SER A 114 3.57 -2.73 -17.52
N ILE A 115 4.61 -3.06 -18.31
CA ILE A 115 5.89 -2.35 -18.34
C ILE A 115 6.41 -2.28 -19.78
N ILE A 116 6.85 -1.09 -20.21
CA ILE A 116 7.52 -0.84 -21.49
C ILE A 116 8.80 -0.04 -21.21
N ALA A 117 9.96 -0.55 -21.63
CA ALA A 117 11.26 0.09 -21.39
C ALA A 117 11.53 0.45 -19.91
N GLY A 118 11.04 -0.38 -18.99
CA GLY A 118 11.20 -0.19 -17.54
C GLY A 118 10.23 0.80 -16.89
N ILE A 119 9.33 1.42 -17.65
CA ILE A 119 8.33 2.38 -17.17
C ILE A 119 6.91 1.83 -17.39
N GLN A 120 5.96 2.26 -16.54
CA GLN A 120 4.55 1.89 -16.68
C GLN A 120 3.89 2.68 -17.82
N PRO A 121 3.26 2.00 -18.80
CA PRO A 121 2.50 2.67 -19.85
C PRO A 121 1.10 3.09 -19.36
N TYR A 122 0.57 4.15 -19.96
CA TYR A 122 -0.82 4.61 -19.85
C TYR A 122 -1.41 4.72 -21.26
N PHE A 123 -2.49 3.98 -21.52
CA PHE A 123 -3.13 3.90 -22.83
C PHE A 123 -4.39 4.78 -22.82
N THR A 124 -4.50 5.72 -23.75
CA THR A 124 -5.67 6.62 -23.86
C THR A 124 -6.09 6.86 -25.30
N THR A 125 -7.36 7.17 -25.50
CA THR A 125 -7.93 7.61 -26.80
C THR A 125 -8.20 9.11 -26.85
N ALA A 126 -8.09 9.80 -25.71
CA ALA A 126 -8.29 11.24 -25.65
C ALA A 126 -6.98 11.95 -25.99
N LEU A 127 -6.96 12.70 -27.11
CA LEU A 127 -5.78 13.46 -27.56
C LEU A 127 -5.34 14.55 -26.57
N ASN A 128 -6.24 14.99 -25.69
CA ASN A 128 -5.99 16.01 -24.66
C ASN A 128 -5.85 15.41 -23.25
N ASP A 129 -5.72 14.08 -23.15
CA ASP A 129 -5.45 13.43 -21.87
C ASP A 129 -3.95 13.43 -21.63
N ASP A 130 -3.50 14.37 -20.79
CA ASP A 130 -2.10 14.48 -20.37
C ASP A 130 -1.61 13.25 -19.62
N GLY A 131 -2.49 12.27 -19.36
CA GLY A 131 -2.19 11.07 -18.60
C GLY A 131 -2.33 11.30 -17.09
N PRO A 132 -1.92 10.31 -16.30
CA PRO A 132 -1.93 10.45 -14.85
C PRO A 132 -1.00 11.60 -14.45
N THR A 133 -1.58 12.68 -13.92
CA THR A 133 -0.80 13.79 -13.39
C THR A 133 0.11 13.25 -12.29
N PRO A 134 1.45 13.30 -12.47
CA PRO A 134 2.33 12.88 -11.41
C PRO A 134 2.07 13.76 -10.19
N PRO A 135 2.30 13.27 -8.96
CA PRO A 135 2.28 14.10 -7.78
C PRO A 135 3.02 15.40 -8.07
N ILE A 136 2.34 16.54 -7.92
CA ILE A 136 2.96 17.84 -8.13
C ILE A 136 4.12 17.92 -7.14
N ASN A 137 5.35 17.76 -7.62
CA ASN A 137 6.57 17.94 -6.85
C ASN A 137 6.81 19.45 -6.67
N ARG A 138 5.85 20.12 -6.03
CA ARG A 138 6.10 21.43 -5.46
C ARG A 138 6.99 21.14 -4.27
N ALA A 139 8.25 21.57 -4.34
CA ALA A 139 9.07 21.72 -3.15
C ALA A 139 8.20 22.41 -2.11
N SER A 140 7.78 21.67 -1.08
CA SER A 140 6.87 22.15 -0.07
C SER A 140 7.60 23.24 0.70
N LYS A 141 7.48 24.49 0.25
CA LYS A 141 7.89 25.67 1.03
C LYS A 141 6.87 25.93 2.13
N SER A 142 6.35 24.89 2.78
CA SER A 142 5.58 25.01 4.01
C SER A 142 6.54 25.49 5.10
N ARG A 143 6.75 26.81 5.15
CA ARG A 143 7.21 27.48 6.36
C ARG A 143 6.05 27.47 7.34
N LEU A 144 5.97 26.40 8.13
CA LEU A 144 5.07 26.31 9.27
C LEU A 144 5.43 27.45 10.25
N ARG A 145 4.69 28.55 10.20
CA ARG A 145 4.73 29.56 11.27
C ARG A 145 3.60 29.19 12.24
N ILE A 146 3.98 28.54 13.33
CA ILE A 146 3.08 28.32 14.46
C ILE A 146 2.73 29.70 15.03
N SER A 147 1.52 30.20 14.79
CA SER A 147 1.00 31.35 15.50
C SER A 147 0.61 30.89 16.90
N ALA A 148 1.24 31.45 17.93
CA ALA A 148 0.80 31.27 19.30
C ALA A 148 -0.65 31.76 19.42
N GLU A 149 -1.59 30.84 19.62
CA GLU A 149 -2.96 31.19 19.94
C GLU A 149 -2.98 32.03 21.23
N ARG A 150 -3.69 33.16 21.12
CA ARG A 150 -4.02 34.05 22.23
C ARG A 150 -4.90 33.28 23.21
N ASN A 151 -4.36 32.95 24.37
CA ASN A 151 -5.19 32.72 25.56
C ASN A 151 -5.59 34.07 26.17
N PRO A 152 -6.89 34.34 26.38
CA PRO A 152 -7.34 35.52 27.08
C PRO A 152 -7.41 35.21 28.57
N CYS A 153 -6.33 35.41 29.32
CA CYS A 153 -6.47 35.78 30.72
C CYS A 153 -5.28 36.56 31.26
N LYS A 154 -5.62 37.45 32.18
CA LYS A 154 -4.89 38.64 32.61
C LYS A 154 -3.64 38.34 33.44
N THR A 155 -2.59 39.11 33.14
CA THR A 155 -1.61 39.72 34.06
C THR A 155 -0.70 38.81 34.89
N LEU A 156 0.57 38.67 34.46
CA LEU A 156 1.74 39.11 35.23
C LEU A 156 3.02 38.96 34.40
N ARG A 157 3.81 40.04 34.34
CA ARG A 157 5.10 40.10 33.65
C ARG A 157 6.12 39.23 34.38
N SER A 158 6.55 38.14 33.76
CA SER A 158 7.87 37.55 34.00
C SER A 158 8.51 37.15 32.68
N LYS A 159 9.70 37.69 32.41
CA LYS A 159 10.53 37.33 31.26
C LYS A 159 10.96 35.86 31.41
N CYS A 160 10.38 34.98 30.61
CA CYS A 160 10.94 33.65 30.36
C CYS A 160 11.36 33.58 28.89
N GLN A 161 12.67 33.49 28.64
CA GLN A 161 13.22 33.03 27.37
C GLN A 161 12.87 31.53 27.24
N ALA A 162 11.76 31.23 26.58
CA ALA A 162 11.44 29.87 26.18
C ALA A 162 12.20 29.56 24.89
N SER A 163 13.26 28.76 25.02
CA SER A 163 13.92 28.09 23.90
C SER A 163 12.90 27.12 23.27
N ALA A 164 12.50 27.38 22.03
CA ALA A 164 11.63 26.51 21.26
C ALA A 164 12.37 25.20 20.96
N ARG A 165 12.20 24.20 21.82
CA ARG A 165 12.56 22.82 21.49
C ARG A 165 11.56 22.33 20.45
N MET A 166 12.04 22.09 19.23
CA MET A 166 11.34 21.24 18.26
C MET A 166 10.99 19.92 18.98
N PRO A 167 9.80 19.32 18.74
CA PRO A 167 9.56 17.96 19.19
C PRO A 167 10.70 17.07 18.68
N THR A 168 11.41 16.43 19.59
CA THR A 168 12.48 15.49 19.27
C THR A 168 11.89 14.37 18.43
N ARG A 169 12.52 14.09 17.28
CA ARG A 169 12.21 12.93 16.44
C ARG A 169 12.15 11.68 17.33
N PRO A 170 11.07 10.87 17.27
CA PRO A 170 11.01 9.64 18.04
C PRO A 170 12.22 8.76 17.69
N TYR A 171 12.86 8.19 18.70
CA TYR A 171 14.03 7.36 18.47
C TYR A 171 13.56 6.05 17.82
N PRO A 172 14.22 5.52 16.77
CA PRO A 172 13.79 4.27 16.12
C PRO A 172 13.64 3.07 17.07
N ALA A 173 14.33 3.10 18.22
CA ALA A 173 14.24 2.11 19.28
C ALA A 173 12.94 2.16 20.09
N GLU A 174 12.15 3.23 20.01
CA GLU A 174 10.92 3.41 20.79
C GLU A 174 9.73 2.65 20.19
N PHE A 175 9.77 2.32 18.89
CA PHE A 175 8.60 1.80 18.15
C PHE A 175 8.93 0.64 17.19
N SER A 176 10.03 -0.10 17.41
CA SER A 176 10.34 -1.24 16.54
C SER A 176 9.36 -2.39 16.80
N ALA A 177 8.88 -3.01 15.72
CA ALA A 177 8.21 -4.30 15.83
C ALA A 177 9.19 -5.26 16.50
N GLN A 178 8.75 -5.94 17.57
CA GLN A 178 9.59 -6.90 18.26
C GLN A 178 9.94 -8.03 17.30
N ARG A 179 11.22 -8.13 16.96
CA ARG A 179 11.73 -9.15 16.04
C ARG A 179 12.85 -9.93 16.68
N ILE A 180 12.92 -11.20 16.32
CA ILE A 180 14.06 -12.04 16.65
C ILE A 180 15.31 -11.51 15.95
N ARG A 181 15.16 -10.96 14.73
CA ARG A 181 16.25 -10.29 14.00
C ARG A 181 15.75 -9.04 13.29
N ASP A 182 16.54 -7.99 13.35
CA ASP A 182 16.30 -6.81 12.54
C ASP A 182 16.69 -7.11 11.09
N PRO A 183 15.81 -6.85 10.11
CA PRO A 183 16.18 -7.01 8.72
C PRO A 183 17.22 -5.96 8.33
N THR A 184 18.18 -6.40 7.53
CA THR A 184 19.16 -5.54 6.86
C THR A 184 18.84 -5.53 5.36
N GLY A 185 19.49 -4.67 4.58
CA GLY A 185 19.20 -4.55 3.13
C GLY A 185 19.35 -5.86 2.35
N ASP A 186 20.08 -6.83 2.90
CA ASP A 186 20.32 -8.17 2.36
C ASP A 186 19.64 -9.31 3.16
N ILE A 187 19.22 -9.06 4.40
CA ILE A 187 18.64 -10.07 5.29
C ILE A 187 17.18 -9.71 5.57
N MET A 188 16.27 -10.52 5.05
CA MET A 188 14.86 -10.44 5.42
C MET A 188 14.61 -11.16 6.74
N GLU A 189 13.74 -10.60 7.58
CA GLU A 189 13.32 -11.26 8.80
C GLU A 189 12.27 -12.33 8.51
N ASN A 190 12.66 -13.60 8.65
CA ASN A 190 11.84 -14.75 8.33
C ASN A 190 11.82 -15.78 9.48
N SER A 191 12.05 -15.35 10.71
CA SER A 191 11.94 -16.24 11.87
C SER A 191 10.50 -16.74 12.04
N GLU A 192 10.37 -17.91 12.67
CA GLU A 192 9.08 -18.48 13.06
C GLU A 192 8.71 -17.98 14.45
N TYR A 193 7.54 -17.37 14.57
CA TYR A 193 6.99 -16.78 15.79
C TYR A 193 5.82 -17.64 16.25
N GLU A 194 5.72 -17.87 17.55
CA GLU A 194 4.59 -18.60 18.12
C GLU A 194 3.29 -17.78 17.98
N LEU A 195 3.36 -16.49 18.36
CA LEU A 195 2.30 -15.50 18.24
C LEU A 195 2.62 -14.53 17.10
N LEU A 196 1.65 -14.27 16.21
CA LEU A 196 1.86 -13.33 15.11
C LEU A 196 1.60 -11.90 15.55
N CYS A 197 2.64 -11.07 15.47
CA CYS A 197 2.55 -9.63 15.72
C CYS A 197 2.52 -8.82 14.41
N PRO A 198 2.11 -7.54 14.45
CA PRO A 198 2.22 -6.59 13.37
C PRO A 198 3.65 -6.51 12.87
N GLY A 199 3.81 -6.49 11.56
CA GLY A 199 5.11 -6.49 10.90
C GLY A 199 5.82 -7.84 10.85
N VAL A 200 5.21 -8.93 11.34
CA VAL A 200 5.73 -10.30 11.14
C VAL A 200 5.46 -10.77 9.71
N MET A 201 6.43 -11.43 9.09
CA MET A 201 6.31 -11.96 7.73
C MET A 201 5.36 -13.15 7.69
N HIS A 202 4.49 -13.20 6.69
CA HIS A 202 3.77 -14.42 6.33
C HIS A 202 3.68 -14.55 4.80
N SER A 203 3.16 -15.67 4.32
CA SER A 203 3.06 -15.94 2.88
C SER A 203 1.76 -16.60 2.48
N SER A 204 1.37 -16.38 1.22
CA SER A 204 0.30 -17.13 0.57
C SER A 204 0.64 -18.62 0.44
N GLU A 205 -0.37 -19.42 0.13
CA GLU A 205 -0.15 -20.74 -0.50
C GLU A 205 0.66 -20.61 -1.80
N ARG A 206 1.32 -21.70 -2.20
CA ARG A 206 2.05 -21.74 -3.48
C ARG A 206 1.05 -21.74 -4.63
N HIS A 207 1.20 -20.81 -5.56
CA HIS A 207 0.39 -20.75 -6.76
C HIS A 207 0.48 -22.08 -7.53
N PRO A 208 -0.64 -22.70 -7.96
CA PRO A 208 -0.65 -24.05 -8.50
C PRO A 208 0.17 -24.20 -9.79
N ILE A 209 0.20 -23.17 -10.63
CA ILE A 209 0.82 -23.23 -11.96
C ILE A 209 2.31 -22.85 -11.91
N GLY A 210 2.72 -22.02 -10.95
CA GLY A 210 4.08 -21.47 -10.91
C GLY A 210 4.91 -21.89 -9.69
N GLY A 211 4.28 -22.50 -8.68
CA GLY A 211 4.90 -22.79 -7.39
C GLY A 211 5.35 -21.53 -6.62
N MET A 212 5.07 -20.33 -7.16
CA MET A 212 5.45 -19.05 -6.58
C MET A 212 4.60 -18.82 -5.33
N LYS A 213 5.26 -18.40 -4.24
CA LYS A 213 4.59 -17.91 -3.04
C LYS A 213 4.82 -16.41 -2.95
N LEU A 214 3.79 -15.67 -2.58
CA LEU A 214 3.92 -14.27 -2.26
C LEU A 214 4.11 -14.12 -0.76
N ARG A 215 4.96 -13.16 -0.38
CA ARG A 215 5.25 -12.84 1.01
C ARG A 215 4.73 -11.44 1.29
N THR A 216 4.20 -11.27 2.48
CA THR A 216 3.66 -9.99 2.94
C THR A 216 3.83 -9.90 4.45
N THR A 217 3.31 -8.84 5.04
CA THR A 217 3.42 -8.54 6.46
C THR A 217 2.07 -8.62 7.14
N SER A 218 2.05 -9.20 8.32
CA SER A 218 0.94 -9.08 9.26
C SER A 218 0.71 -7.61 9.59
N GLY A 219 -0.55 -7.19 9.54
CA GLY A 219 -1.00 -5.85 9.85
C GLY A 219 -1.43 -5.73 11.31
N VAL A 220 -2.56 -5.09 11.54
CA VAL A 220 -3.18 -4.95 12.87
C VAL A 220 -4.13 -6.12 13.13
N LEU A 221 -4.27 -6.49 14.40
CA LEU A 221 -5.34 -7.37 14.86
C LEU A 221 -6.66 -6.59 14.87
N VAL A 222 -7.73 -7.25 14.46
CA VAL A 222 -9.09 -6.70 14.47
C VAL A 222 -10.04 -7.76 15.03
N GLU A 223 -11.18 -7.38 15.58
CA GLU A 223 -12.13 -8.31 16.19
C GLU A 223 -13.56 -7.95 15.77
N ASP A 224 -14.30 -8.90 15.22
CA ASP A 224 -15.69 -8.64 14.87
C ASP A 224 -16.60 -8.50 16.09
N PHE A 225 -17.85 -8.09 15.86
CA PHE A 225 -18.87 -7.96 16.90
C PHE A 225 -19.20 -9.28 17.63
N ARG A 226 -18.71 -10.43 17.13
CA ARG A 226 -18.88 -11.76 17.74
C ARG A 226 -17.65 -12.17 18.55
N GLY A 227 -16.67 -11.29 18.70
CA GLY A 227 -15.42 -11.56 19.43
C GLY A 227 -14.41 -12.38 18.61
N LYS A 228 -14.62 -12.55 17.30
CA LYS A 228 -13.71 -13.32 16.47
C LYS A 228 -12.60 -12.42 15.94
N ARG A 229 -11.37 -12.87 16.12
CA ARG A 229 -10.15 -12.11 15.83
C ARG A 229 -9.60 -12.41 14.45
N TYR A 230 -9.04 -11.38 13.83
CA TYR A 230 -8.47 -11.45 12.50
C TYR A 230 -7.21 -10.60 12.39
N MET A 231 -6.22 -11.07 11.63
CA MET A 231 -5.05 -10.25 11.29
C MET A 231 -5.24 -9.62 9.92
N ALA A 232 -5.10 -8.30 9.85
CA ALA A 232 -5.07 -7.57 8.60
C ALA A 232 -3.84 -7.99 7.76
N THR A 233 -4.01 -8.12 6.44
CA THR A 233 -2.87 -8.29 5.53
C THR A 233 -3.08 -7.57 4.20
N ALA A 234 -1.98 -7.26 3.52
CA ALA A 234 -2.03 -6.65 2.21
C ALA A 234 -2.50 -7.68 1.16
N SER A 235 -3.55 -7.32 0.42
CA SER A 235 -4.20 -8.15 -0.60
C SER A 235 -3.25 -8.80 -1.60
N HIS A 236 -2.35 -8.01 -2.16
CA HIS A 236 -1.37 -8.48 -3.14
C HIS A 236 -0.40 -9.55 -2.60
N GLY A 237 -0.33 -9.71 -1.27
CA GLY A 237 0.43 -10.76 -0.62
C GLY A 237 -0.23 -12.13 -0.64
N VAL A 238 -1.54 -12.19 -0.94
CA VAL A 238 -2.35 -13.40 -0.91
C VAL A 238 -3.37 -13.42 -2.07
N PRO A 239 -2.91 -13.50 -3.34
CA PRO A 239 -3.76 -13.29 -4.52
C PRO A 239 -4.68 -14.48 -4.83
N ASP A 240 -4.21 -15.71 -4.63
CA ASP A 240 -4.77 -16.90 -5.28
C ASP A 240 -5.05 -18.06 -4.31
N GLY A 241 -5.22 -17.77 -3.02
CA GLY A 241 -5.46 -18.81 -2.01
C GLY A 241 -6.22 -18.27 -0.81
N ASP A 242 -6.97 -19.16 -0.18
CA ASP A 242 -7.65 -18.89 1.07
C ASP A 242 -6.74 -19.18 2.28
N ARG A 243 -5.51 -19.67 2.11
CA ARG A 243 -4.62 -20.09 3.22
C ARG A 243 -3.41 -19.18 3.37
N ALA A 244 -3.09 -18.87 4.61
CA ALA A 244 -1.89 -18.12 5.00
C ALA A 244 -0.94 -19.01 5.82
N PHE A 245 0.37 -18.86 5.57
CA PHE A 245 1.43 -19.64 6.23
C PHE A 245 2.47 -18.72 6.84
N HIS A 246 3.04 -19.11 7.97
CA HIS A 246 4.09 -18.37 8.65
C HIS A 246 5.36 -19.21 8.88
N PRO A 247 6.55 -18.71 8.51
CA PRO A 247 6.80 -17.49 7.71
C PRO A 247 6.64 -17.74 6.20
N CYS A 248 6.43 -18.99 5.78
CA CYS A 248 6.61 -19.44 4.40
C CYS A 248 5.66 -20.59 4.02
N ALA A 249 5.22 -20.65 2.76
CA ALA A 249 4.35 -21.75 2.31
C ALA A 249 4.98 -23.12 2.58
N GLY A 250 4.23 -23.98 3.27
CA GLY A 250 4.65 -25.31 3.72
C GLY A 250 5.22 -25.38 5.14
N SER A 251 5.31 -24.27 5.87
CA SER A 251 5.53 -24.28 7.32
C SER A 251 4.18 -24.34 8.06
N ARG A 252 4.03 -23.64 9.19
CA ARG A 252 2.79 -23.57 9.95
C ARG A 252 1.72 -22.77 9.21
N GLU A 253 0.58 -23.41 8.95
CA GLU A 253 -0.64 -22.72 8.55
C GLU A 253 -1.12 -21.85 9.72
N ILE A 254 -1.38 -20.59 9.44
CA ILE A 254 -1.76 -19.60 10.45
C ILE A 254 -3.21 -19.17 10.32
N GLY A 255 -3.88 -19.50 9.22
CA GLY A 255 -5.31 -19.23 9.11
C GLY A 255 -5.78 -19.08 7.69
N HIS A 256 -7.06 -18.72 7.58
CA HIS A 256 -7.72 -18.54 6.31
C HIS A 256 -8.07 -17.09 6.03
N LEU A 257 -7.90 -16.69 4.77
CA LEU A 257 -8.24 -15.40 4.22
C LEU A 257 -9.76 -15.21 4.20
N SER A 258 -10.24 -14.12 4.77
CA SER A 258 -11.63 -13.71 4.79
C SER A 258 -11.77 -12.29 4.29
N MET A 259 -12.83 -12.02 3.51
CA MET A 259 -13.20 -10.69 3.01
C MET A 259 -14.33 -10.06 3.83
N ASP A 260 -14.62 -10.55 5.03
CA ASP A 260 -15.75 -10.03 5.80
C ASP A 260 -15.51 -8.57 6.23
N LEU A 261 -16.42 -7.69 5.83
CA LEU A 261 -16.31 -6.24 6.01
C LEU A 261 -16.90 -5.76 7.34
N ASN A 262 -17.60 -6.62 8.08
CA ASN A 262 -18.27 -6.25 9.33
C ASN A 262 -17.41 -6.50 10.57
N VAL A 263 -16.16 -6.04 10.54
CA VAL A 263 -15.23 -6.18 11.66
C VAL A 263 -15.05 -4.87 12.42
N GLN A 264 -15.10 -4.95 13.75
CA GLN A 264 -14.70 -3.84 14.59
C GLN A 264 -13.18 -3.91 14.76
N LEU A 265 -12.53 -2.76 14.88
CA LEU A 265 -11.09 -2.75 15.12
C LEU A 265 -10.90 -2.87 16.63
N VAL A 266 -10.36 -3.99 17.09
CA VAL A 266 -9.90 -4.10 18.47
C VAL A 266 -8.46 -3.64 18.51
N ASN A 267 -8.26 -2.60 19.30
CA ASN A 267 -7.00 -1.92 19.49
C ASN A 267 -6.09 -2.73 20.44
N GLU A 268 -5.85 -3.99 20.11
CA GLU A 268 -4.83 -4.80 20.76
C GLU A 268 -3.56 -4.66 19.94
N THR A 269 -2.70 -3.76 20.38
CA THR A 269 -1.28 -3.92 20.07
C THR A 269 -0.76 -5.13 20.79
N PHE A 270 -0.03 -5.94 20.05
CA PHE A 270 0.66 -7.09 20.59
C PHE A 270 1.67 -6.58 21.60
N GLU A 271 1.37 -6.82 22.87
CA GLU A 271 2.23 -6.46 23.98
C GLU A 271 3.58 -7.15 23.79
N SER A 272 4.66 -6.37 23.76
CA SER A 272 5.99 -6.91 23.98
C SER A 272 6.05 -7.34 25.45
N THR A 273 6.06 -8.65 25.69
CA THR A 273 6.30 -9.22 27.01
C THR A 273 7.79 -9.21 27.38
N SER A 274 8.70 -8.75 26.50
CA SER A 274 10.13 -8.69 26.81
C SER A 274 10.55 -7.32 27.35
N LEU A 275 10.90 -7.32 28.64
CA LEU A 275 11.82 -6.44 29.37
C LEU A 275 11.65 -4.92 29.19
N GLU A 276 10.89 -4.33 30.12
CA GLU A 276 10.97 -2.95 30.62
C GLU A 276 10.52 -1.79 29.70
N VAL A 277 10.24 -2.02 28.43
CA VAL A 277 9.63 -0.99 27.56
C VAL A 277 8.10 -1.12 27.60
N PRO A 278 7.34 -0.04 27.93
CA PRO A 278 5.89 -0.06 27.87
C PRO A 278 5.43 -0.49 26.47
N PRO A 279 4.43 -1.38 26.35
CA PRO A 279 3.93 -1.77 25.05
C PRO A 279 3.44 -0.54 24.29
N THR A 280 3.90 -0.40 23.05
CA THR A 280 3.33 0.63 22.15
C THR A 280 1.90 0.20 21.87
N THR A 281 0.94 1.05 22.25
CA THR A 281 -0.45 0.91 21.86
C THR A 281 -0.73 1.74 20.63
N LEU A 282 -1.39 1.13 19.65
CA LEU A 282 -2.07 1.86 18.60
C LEU A 282 -3.11 2.68 19.36
N VAL A 283 -3.23 3.96 19.07
CA VAL A 283 -4.11 4.84 19.87
C VAL A 283 -5.41 5.03 19.15
N ASP A 284 -5.33 5.35 17.86
CA ASP A 284 -6.48 5.61 17.02
C ASP A 284 -6.12 5.47 15.54
N PHE A 285 -7.13 5.33 14.69
CA PHE A 285 -7.02 5.44 13.25
C PHE A 285 -7.37 6.85 12.82
N ILE A 286 -6.38 7.54 12.27
CA ILE A 286 -6.61 8.84 11.66
C ILE A 286 -7.29 8.60 10.29
N PRO A 287 -8.47 9.18 10.02
CA PRO A 287 -9.07 9.17 8.69
C PRO A 287 -8.07 9.68 7.66
N ALA A 288 -8.01 9.08 6.47
CA ALA A 288 -7.05 9.55 5.48
C ALA A 288 -7.31 10.96 5.02
N ASN A 289 -8.52 11.49 5.19
CA ASN A 289 -8.79 12.89 4.88
C ASN A 289 -8.12 13.85 5.87
N ASP A 290 -7.81 13.38 7.08
CA ASP A 290 -7.27 14.20 8.17
C ASP A 290 -5.73 14.22 8.18
N THR A 291 -5.13 13.21 7.54
CA THR A 291 -3.71 13.15 7.28
C THR A 291 -3.32 14.30 6.32
N GLN A 292 -2.31 15.12 6.63
CA GLN A 292 -1.92 16.25 5.78
C GLN A 292 -0.80 15.86 4.80
N ILE A 293 -0.72 16.55 3.65
CA ILE A 293 0.48 16.45 2.80
C ILE A 293 1.67 16.97 3.62
N GLY A 294 2.74 16.20 3.69
CA GLY A 294 3.88 16.52 4.55
C GLY A 294 3.83 15.85 5.93
N SER A 295 2.74 15.19 6.32
CA SER A 295 2.69 14.44 7.57
C SER A 295 3.74 13.33 7.56
N GLU A 296 4.46 13.19 8.67
CA GLU A 296 5.41 12.10 8.88
C GLU A 296 4.67 10.76 8.92
N VAL A 297 5.26 9.76 8.27
CA VAL A 297 4.77 8.39 8.34
C VAL A 297 5.92 7.45 8.67
N TYR A 298 5.59 6.37 9.34
CA TYR A 298 6.53 5.38 9.79
C TYR A 298 6.02 4.01 9.37
N MET A 299 6.92 3.13 8.96
CA MET A 299 6.60 1.76 8.61
C MET A 299 7.73 0.87 9.09
N SER A 300 7.42 -0.14 9.91
CA SER A 300 8.36 -1.20 10.23
C SER A 300 7.90 -2.49 9.57
N ASN A 301 8.63 -2.97 8.57
CA ASN A 301 8.31 -4.21 7.85
C ASN A 301 9.53 -5.17 7.82
N PRO A 302 9.33 -6.49 7.68
CA PRO A 302 10.38 -7.50 7.78
C PRO A 302 11.28 -7.56 6.53
N PHE A 303 11.00 -6.77 5.50
CA PHE A 303 11.80 -6.71 4.28
C PHE A 303 12.87 -5.63 4.35
N THR A 304 12.50 -4.45 4.84
CA THR A 304 13.37 -3.28 4.87
C THR A 304 13.70 -2.83 6.29
N GLY A 305 12.94 -3.27 7.30
CA GLY A 305 13.09 -2.77 8.65
C GLY A 305 12.27 -1.51 8.88
N TYR A 306 12.77 -0.66 9.77
CA TYR A 306 12.17 0.62 10.08
C TYR A 306 12.44 1.62 8.94
N CYS A 307 11.37 2.21 8.42
CA CYS A 307 11.36 3.20 7.37
C CYS A 307 10.58 4.42 7.84
N GLU A 308 11.08 5.58 7.46
CA GLU A 308 10.38 6.85 7.64
C GLU A 308 9.97 7.40 6.29
N GLY A 309 8.93 8.22 6.29
CA GLY A 309 8.43 8.79 5.07
C GLY A 309 7.55 9.99 5.31
N THR A 310 6.94 10.43 4.22
CA THR A 310 6.08 11.59 4.22
C THR A 310 4.85 11.33 3.37
N CYS A 311 3.68 11.71 3.89
CA CYS A 311 2.43 11.73 3.14
C CYS A 311 2.54 12.67 1.94
N GLY A 312 2.37 12.12 0.76
CA GLY A 312 2.24 12.84 -0.50
C GLY A 312 0.82 13.31 -0.79
N PRO A 313 0.59 13.86 -2.00
CA PRO A 313 -0.73 14.31 -2.40
C PRO A 313 -1.71 13.14 -2.58
N HIS A 314 -3.00 13.48 -2.55
CA HIS A 314 -4.03 12.57 -3.01
C HIS A 314 -3.98 12.40 -4.52
N SER A 315 -4.33 11.22 -4.99
CA SER A 315 -4.59 10.91 -6.38
C SER A 315 -5.92 10.16 -6.51
N ARG A 316 -6.42 10.04 -7.73
CA ARG A 316 -7.51 9.13 -8.05
C ARG A 316 -6.96 8.02 -8.90
N LEU A 317 -7.21 6.77 -8.51
CA LEU A 317 -6.83 5.61 -9.30
C LEU A 317 -8.08 5.04 -9.95
N ARG A 318 -7.99 4.82 -11.25
CA ARG A 318 -9.05 4.13 -11.98
C ARG A 318 -9.10 2.70 -11.52
N ILE A 319 -10.29 2.22 -11.17
CA ILE A 319 -10.54 0.79 -11.00
C ILE A 319 -10.50 0.16 -12.40
N PRO A 320 -9.53 -0.73 -12.70
CA PRO A 320 -9.54 -1.48 -13.94
C PRO A 320 -10.85 -2.28 -14.00
N SER A 321 -11.58 -2.14 -15.10
CA SER A 321 -12.71 -2.98 -15.41
C SER A 321 -12.36 -3.87 -16.59
N ASP A 322 -12.64 -5.15 -16.46
CA ASP A 322 -12.55 -6.13 -17.54
C ASP A 322 -13.87 -6.27 -18.30
N ASP A 323 -14.93 -5.62 -17.84
CA ASP A 323 -16.21 -5.57 -18.53
C ASP A 323 -16.24 -4.38 -19.52
N PRO A 324 -16.17 -4.63 -20.84
CA PRO A 324 -16.24 -3.56 -21.83
C PRO A 324 -17.60 -2.86 -21.86
N SER A 325 -18.63 -3.45 -21.24
CA SER A 325 -19.98 -2.88 -21.14
C SER A 325 -20.20 -2.00 -19.90
N GLU A 326 -19.22 -1.91 -18.99
CA GLU A 326 -19.36 -1.08 -17.79
C GLU A 326 -19.37 0.41 -18.17
N ALA A 327 -20.56 1.00 -18.18
CA ALA A 327 -20.79 2.36 -18.66
C ALA A 327 -20.14 3.45 -17.79
N SER A 328 -19.80 3.15 -16.53
CA SER A 328 -19.22 4.10 -15.59
C SER A 328 -17.82 3.70 -15.15
N ILE A 329 -16.85 4.57 -15.42
CA ILE A 329 -15.49 4.42 -14.89
C ILE A 329 -15.54 4.69 -13.38
N LYS A 330 -15.21 3.66 -12.58
CA LYS A 330 -15.05 3.80 -11.13
C LYS A 330 -13.65 4.30 -10.79
N TRP A 331 -13.57 5.18 -9.80
CA TRP A 331 -12.33 5.74 -9.29
C TRP A 331 -12.27 5.53 -7.78
N ILE A 332 -11.08 5.17 -7.29
CA ILE A 332 -10.78 5.18 -5.86
C ILE A 332 -9.90 6.37 -5.55
N LYS A 333 -10.09 6.94 -4.36
CA LYS A 333 -9.13 7.89 -3.83
C LYS A 333 -7.89 7.09 -3.42
N ALA A 334 -6.73 7.68 -3.59
CA ALA A 334 -5.48 7.11 -3.14
C ALA A 334 -4.59 8.21 -2.60
N ARG A 335 -3.67 7.85 -1.72
CA ARG A 335 -2.66 8.73 -1.16
C ARG A 335 -1.28 8.22 -1.52
N TRP A 336 -0.44 9.13 -2.00
CA TRP A 336 0.97 8.83 -2.18
C TRP A 336 1.67 8.85 -0.84
N VAL A 337 2.57 7.91 -0.64
CA VAL A 337 3.45 7.88 0.52
C VAL A 337 4.87 7.70 0.03
N TYR A 338 5.73 8.67 0.37
CA TYR A 338 7.15 8.64 0.02
C TYR A 338 7.92 8.07 1.20
N MET A 339 8.41 6.85 1.06
CA MET A 339 9.21 6.20 2.08
C MET A 339 10.69 6.31 1.69
N GLY A 340 11.47 6.93 2.56
CA GLY A 340 12.92 6.98 2.47
C GLY A 340 13.52 5.87 3.32
N HIS A 341 14.49 5.15 2.75
CA HIS A 341 15.34 4.29 3.56
C HIS A 341 16.49 5.12 4.10
N ALA A 342 16.57 5.27 5.42
CA ALA A 342 17.69 5.93 6.08
C ALA A 342 18.91 4.99 6.11
N PHE A 343 19.46 4.63 4.94
CA PHE A 343 20.78 4.03 4.88
C PHE A 343 21.82 5.13 4.98
N SER A 344 22.86 4.89 5.77
CA SER A 344 23.99 5.81 6.02
C SER A 344 24.82 6.18 4.77
N GLY A 345 24.45 5.69 3.56
CA GLY A 345 25.17 5.90 2.30
C GLY A 345 24.38 6.51 1.13
N GLY A 346 23.10 6.87 1.29
CA GLY A 346 22.30 7.50 0.23
C GLY A 346 20.80 7.28 0.38
N ILE A 347 19.99 8.31 0.07
CA ILE A 347 18.53 8.22 0.12
C ILE A 347 18.04 7.49 -1.12
N MET A 348 17.56 6.26 -0.96
CA MET A 348 16.73 5.62 -1.96
C MET A 348 15.28 6.03 -1.70
N GLU A 349 14.71 6.86 -2.58
CA GLU A 349 13.30 7.23 -2.51
C GLU A 349 12.43 6.13 -3.13
N SER A 350 11.47 5.63 -2.35
CA SER A 350 10.46 4.70 -2.83
C SER A 350 9.07 5.29 -2.60
N GLY A 351 8.30 5.46 -3.69
CA GLY A 351 6.93 5.95 -3.62
C GLY A 351 5.94 4.79 -3.73
N PHE A 352 5.02 4.69 -2.77
CA PHE A 352 3.92 3.72 -2.81
C PHE A 352 2.58 4.45 -2.80
N LYS A 353 1.55 3.81 -3.36
CA LYS A 353 0.17 4.30 -3.37
C LYS A 353 -0.64 3.51 -2.36
N ILE A 354 -1.38 4.20 -1.51
CA ILE A 354 -2.30 3.60 -0.54
C ILE A 354 -3.72 3.98 -0.98
N ALA A 355 -4.60 3.00 -1.20
CA ALA A 355 -6.01 3.27 -1.48
C ALA A 355 -6.66 3.89 -0.24
N ALA A 356 -7.49 4.91 -0.47
CA ALA A 356 -8.13 5.69 0.58
C ALA A 356 -9.66 5.65 0.49
#